data_AF-W4P8B4-F1
#
_entry.id   AF-W4P8B4-F1
#
_cell.length_a   1.000
_cell.length_b   1.000
_cell.length_c   1.000
_cell.angle_alpha   90.00
_cell.angle_beta   90.00
_cell.angle_gamma   90.00
#
_symmetry.space_group_name_H-M   'P 1'
#
loop_
_entity.id
_entity.type
_entity.pdbx_description
1 polymer ?
#
loop_
_entity_poly.entity_id
_entity_poly.type
_entity_poly.pdbx_seq_one_letter_code
_entity_poly.pdbx_strand_id
1 'polypeptide(L)'
;MTGERLWLLDEGHCFRDQLVKFCRMEAVKVSQMAYRLGSMETFMRMVESGKGITFIPELAFLQLTDEQRELVRPFAIPRPTREIVLVTDKDFIRISLLAVLKEEILAAVPKEMLSLQSAQYLL
;
A
#
# COMPACT_ATOMS: atom_id res chain seq x y z
N MET A 1 15.69 -17.83 12.12
CA MET A 1 14.50 -17.00 11.84
C MET A 1 13.44 -17.90 11.27
N THR A 2 12.39 -18.16 12.04
CA THR A 2 11.30 -19.09 11.72
C THR A 2 10.51 -18.61 10.50
N GLY A 3 10.11 -19.54 9.64
CA GLY A 3 9.47 -19.28 8.34
C GLY A 3 8.12 -18.58 8.42
N GLU A 4 8.14 -17.26 8.56
CA GLU A 4 6.95 -16.42 8.48
C GLU A 4 6.45 -16.35 7.03
N ARG A 5 5.13 -16.51 6.86
CA ARG A 5 4.46 -16.49 5.55
C ARG A 5 4.13 -15.05 5.19
N LEU A 6 4.57 -14.61 4.01
CA LEU A 6 4.20 -13.32 3.45
C LEU A 6 2.94 -13.46 2.59
N TRP A 7 1.90 -12.71 2.95
CA TRP A 7 0.68 -12.59 2.17
C TRP A 7 0.79 -11.39 1.23
N LEU A 8 0.48 -11.62 -0.04
CA LEU A 8 0.45 -10.60 -1.07
C LEU A 8 -0.86 -10.72 -1.85
N LEU A 9 -1.34 -9.59 -2.35
CA LEU A 9 -2.42 -9.55 -3.33
C LEU A 9 -2.02 -10.31 -4.61
N ASP A 10 -3.01 -10.55 -5.45
CA ASP A 10 -2.81 -11.21 -6.74
C ASP A 10 -2.01 -10.38 -7.75
N GLU A 11 -1.54 -11.08 -8.79
CA GLU A 11 -0.91 -10.47 -9.95
C GLU A 11 -1.89 -9.53 -10.66
N GLY A 12 -1.41 -8.39 -11.14
CA GLY A 12 -2.23 -7.33 -11.73
C GLY A 12 -2.65 -6.24 -10.74
N HIS A 13 -2.44 -6.43 -9.43
CA HIS A 13 -2.51 -5.35 -8.46
C HIS A 13 -1.19 -4.56 -8.46
N CYS A 14 -1.23 -3.30 -8.93
CA CYS A 14 -0.07 -2.40 -8.93
C CYS A 14 0.67 -2.37 -7.58
N PHE A 15 -0.06 -2.46 -6.46
CA PHE A 15 0.53 -2.53 -5.11
C PHE A 15 1.48 -3.72 -4.92
N ARG A 16 1.10 -4.92 -5.38
CA ARG A 16 1.96 -6.11 -5.32
C ARG A 16 3.20 -5.91 -6.17
N ASP A 17 3.02 -5.47 -7.42
CA ASP A 17 4.11 -5.39 -8.40
C ASP A 17 5.18 -4.37 -7.97
N GLN A 18 4.75 -3.25 -7.39
CA GLN A 18 5.64 -2.26 -6.77
C GLN A 18 6.48 -2.88 -5.63
N LEU A 19 5.85 -3.64 -4.73
CA LEU A 19 6.52 -4.26 -3.59
C LEU A 19 7.50 -5.37 -4.01
N VAL A 20 7.12 -6.22 -4.96
CA VAL A 20 7.98 -7.29 -5.49
C VAL A 20 9.24 -6.70 -6.11
N LYS A 21 9.09 -5.63 -6.90
CA LYS A 21 10.21 -4.91 -7.54
C LYS A 21 11.13 -4.25 -6.52
N PHE A 22 10.56 -3.56 -5.52
CA PHE A 22 11.34 -2.85 -4.51
C PHE A 22 12.11 -3.80 -3.60
N CYS A 23 11.46 -4.83 -3.08
CA CYS A 23 12.06 -5.78 -2.16
C CYS A 23 13.00 -6.78 -2.86
N ARG A 24 13.19 -6.68 -4.19
CA ARG A 24 14.00 -7.61 -5.01
C ARG A 24 13.68 -9.07 -4.69
N MET A 25 12.38 -9.38 -4.56
CA MET A 25 11.94 -10.68 -4.02
C MET A 25 12.14 -11.85 -4.98
N GLU A 26 12.84 -11.66 -6.10
CA GLU A 26 13.17 -12.69 -7.11
C GLU A 26 13.93 -13.88 -6.52
N ALA A 27 14.73 -13.67 -5.46
CA ALA A 27 15.46 -14.74 -4.76
C ALA A 27 14.63 -15.45 -3.68
N VAL A 28 13.52 -14.85 -3.24
CA VAL A 28 12.64 -15.47 -2.27
C VAL A 28 11.73 -16.38 -3.09
N LYS A 29 12.00 -17.68 -3.07
CA LYS A 29 10.95 -18.70 -3.22
C LYS A 29 9.99 -18.50 -2.04
N VAL A 30 9.28 -17.37 -2.03
CA VAL A 30 8.19 -17.09 -1.10
C VAL A 30 7.33 -18.33 -1.22
N SER A 31 6.94 -18.94 -0.12
CA SER A 31 5.93 -19.98 -0.18
C SER A 31 4.69 -19.32 -0.77
N GLN A 32 4.59 -19.32 -2.10
CA GLN A 32 3.60 -18.64 -2.91
C GLN A 32 2.31 -19.45 -2.79
N MET A 33 1.79 -19.55 -1.57
CA MET A 33 0.35 -19.47 -1.41
C MET A 33 0.00 -17.99 -1.53
N ALA A 34 0.20 -17.44 -2.73
CA ALA A 34 -0.61 -16.33 -3.20
C ALA A 34 -2.04 -16.84 -3.04
N TYR A 35 -2.73 -16.38 -2.01
CA TYR A 35 -4.11 -16.76 -1.80
C TYR A 35 -4.88 -16.04 -2.90
N ARG A 36 -5.17 -16.76 -4.00
CA ARG A 36 -5.56 -16.20 -5.31
C ARG A 36 -6.91 -15.45 -5.37
N LEU A 37 -7.45 -15.12 -4.21
CA LEU A 37 -8.79 -14.59 -3.97
C LEU A 37 -8.86 -13.72 -2.70
N GLY A 38 -7.72 -13.40 -2.07
CA GLY A 38 -7.68 -12.69 -0.79
C GLY A 38 -7.69 -11.17 -0.97
N SER A 39 -8.59 -10.47 -0.27
CA SER A 39 -8.52 -9.01 -0.15
C SER A 39 -7.45 -8.58 0.86
N MET A 40 -7.00 -7.32 0.80
CA MET A 40 -6.11 -6.74 1.82
C MET A 40 -6.67 -6.93 3.24
N GLU A 41 -7.98 -6.74 3.41
CA GLU A 41 -8.68 -6.95 4.67
C GLU A 41 -8.55 -8.40 5.17
N THR A 42 -8.66 -9.38 4.27
CA THR A 42 -8.47 -10.80 4.61
C THR A 42 -7.06 -11.04 5.17
N PHE A 43 -6.04 -10.45 4.54
CA PHE A 43 -4.66 -10.58 5.02
C PHE A 43 -4.43 -9.90 6.35
N MET A 44 -5.04 -8.74 6.59
CA MET A 44 -4.98 -8.08 7.89
C MET A 44 -5.53 -8.99 9.01
N ARG A 45 -6.69 -9.64 8.77
CA ARG A 45 -7.25 -10.63 9.72
C ARG A 45 -6.33 -11.82 9.96
N MET A 46 -5.62 -12.29 8.93
CA MET A 46 -4.65 -13.38 9.09
C MET A 46 -3.47 -12.97 9.97
N VAL A 47 -2.94 -11.76 9.78
CA VAL A 47 -1.87 -11.20 10.61
C VAL A 47 -2.33 -11.01 12.06
N GLU A 48 -3.54 -10.49 12.27
CA GLU A 48 -4.16 -10.39 13.61
C GLU A 48 -4.25 -11.76 14.32
N SER A 49 -4.50 -12.83 13.57
CA SER A 49 -4.52 -14.21 14.09
C SER A 49 -3.12 -14.82 14.32
N GLY A 50 -2.05 -14.03 14.18
CA GLY A 50 -0.66 -14.47 14.33
C GLY A 50 -0.14 -15.31 13.15
N LYS A 51 -0.80 -15.25 11.99
CA LYS A 51 -0.45 -16.06 10.81
C LYS A 51 0.24 -15.19 9.77
N GLY A 52 1.55 -15.03 9.88
CA GLY A 52 2.37 -14.40 8.85
C GLY A 52 2.34 -12.87 8.86
N ILE A 53 2.71 -12.26 7.73
CA ILE A 53 2.85 -10.81 7.55
C ILE A 53 2.23 -10.36 6.23
N THR A 54 1.85 -9.09 6.14
CA THR A 54 1.35 -8.45 4.90
C THR A 54 1.79 -7.00 4.85
N PHE A 55 1.65 -6.37 3.68
CA PHE A 55 1.86 -4.93 3.50
C PHE A 55 0.52 -4.20 3.46
N ILE A 56 0.46 -3.01 4.05
CA ILE A 56 -0.70 -2.12 3.99
C ILE A 56 -0.28 -0.73 3.52
N PRO A 57 -1.15 0.02 2.83
CA PRO A 57 -0.90 1.42 2.50
C PRO A 57 -1.00 2.29 3.75
N GLU A 58 -0.28 3.41 3.76
CA GLU A 58 -0.22 4.30 4.92
C GLU A 58 -1.59 4.83 5.35
N LEU A 59 -2.50 5.14 4.40
CA LEU A 59 -3.87 5.56 4.73
C LEU A 59 -4.68 4.49 5.49
N ALA A 60 -4.39 3.20 5.32
CA ALA A 60 -5.07 2.15 6.07
C ALA A 60 -4.72 2.21 7.57
N PHE A 61 -3.55 2.75 7.93
CA PHE A 61 -3.14 2.94 9.32
C PHE A 61 -4.13 3.80 10.11
N LEU A 62 -4.74 4.80 9.47
CA LEU A 62 -5.70 5.71 10.09
C LEU A 62 -6.98 5.00 10.54
N GLN A 63 -7.30 3.86 9.94
CA GLN A 63 -8.52 3.08 10.21
C GLN A 63 -8.28 1.94 11.21
N LEU A 64 -7.04 1.75 11.68
CA LEU A 64 -6.70 0.68 12.61
C LEU A 64 -7.06 1.03 14.06
N THR A 65 -7.50 0.02 14.81
CA THR A 65 -7.60 0.07 16.28
C THR A 65 -6.21 0.14 16.91
N ASP A 66 -6.14 0.51 18.19
CA ASP A 66 -4.85 0.62 18.90
C ASP A 66 -4.11 -0.73 18.93
N GLU A 67 -4.81 -1.85 19.12
CA GLU A 67 -4.22 -3.19 19.09
C GLU A 67 -3.66 -3.55 17.71
N GLN A 68 -4.37 -3.19 16.63
CA GLN A 68 -3.89 -3.42 15.27
C GLN A 68 -2.65 -2.58 14.96
N ARG A 69 -2.56 -1.35 15.49
CA ARG A 69 -1.38 -0.48 15.32
C ARG A 69 -0.12 -1.06 15.95
N GLU A 70 -0.25 -1.84 17.03
CA GLU A 70 0.89 -2.54 17.65
C GLU A 70 1.53 -3.59 16.73
N LEU A 71 0.83 -4.06 15.69
CA LEU A 71 1.35 -5.00 14.69
C LEU A 71 2.07 -4.29 13.53
N VAL A 72 1.91 -2.98 13.39
CA VAL A 72 2.45 -2.23 12.25
C VAL A 72 3.92 -1.92 12.48
N ARG A 73 4.75 -2.20 11.46
CA ARG A 73 6.18 -1.88 11.46
C ARG A 73 6.50 -1.07 10.21
N PRO A 74 7.04 0.17 10.33
CA PRO A 74 7.45 0.93 9.16
C PRO A 74 8.72 0.33 8.54
N PHE A 75 8.92 0.56 7.24
CA PHE A 75 10.18 0.23 6.59
C PHE A 75 11.35 1.06 7.14
N ALA A 76 12.56 0.50 7.01
CA ALA A 76 13.80 1.26 7.17
C ALA A 76 13.90 2.35 6.08
N ILE A 77 14.73 3.36 6.35
CA ILE A 77 14.99 4.44 5.39
C ILE A 77 15.89 3.90 4.25
N PRO A 78 15.57 4.19 2.97
CA PRO A 78 14.44 4.99 2.52
C PRO A 78 13.12 4.19 2.49
N ARG A 79 12.04 4.82 2.98
CA ARG A 79 10.72 4.21 3.07
C ARG A 79 10.06 4.18 1.68
N PRO A 80 9.62 3.01 1.18
CA PRO A 80 8.92 2.94 -0.10
C PRO A 80 7.57 3.64 0.00
N THR A 81 7.30 4.54 -0.93
CA THR A 81 6.05 5.30 -1.05
C THR A 81 5.56 5.19 -2.49
N ARG A 82 4.23 5.16 -2.68
CA ARG A 82 3.62 5.20 -4.00
C ARG A 82 2.89 6.52 -4.21
N GLU A 83 2.92 7.03 -5.44
CA GLU A 83 2.12 8.18 -5.83
C GLU A 83 0.70 7.73 -6.19
N ILE A 84 -0.31 8.49 -5.74
CA ILE A 84 -1.70 8.32 -6.15
C ILE A 84 -2.02 9.44 -7.12
N VAL A 85 -2.41 9.07 -8.34
CA VAL A 85 -2.66 10.01 -9.42
C VAL A 85 -4.11 9.96 -9.88
N LEU A 86 -4.66 11.13 -10.20
CA LEU A 86 -5.94 11.27 -10.89
C LEU A 86 -5.67 11.39 -12.39
N VAL A 87 -6.07 10.38 -13.15
CA VAL A 87 -5.84 10.30 -14.61
C VAL A 87 -7.13 10.57 -15.35
N THR A 88 -7.05 11.36 -16.42
CA THR A 88 -8.15 11.64 -17.35
C THR A 88 -7.68 11.46 -18.78
N ASP A 89 -8.63 11.34 -19.71
CA ASP A 89 -8.31 11.38 -21.13
C ASP A 89 -7.78 12.77 -21.54
N LYS A 90 -6.95 12.82 -22.60
CA LYS A 90 -6.38 14.08 -23.10
C LYS A 90 -7.45 15.09 -23.50
N ASP A 91 -8.59 14.61 -23.99
CA ASP A 91 -9.68 15.45 -24.49
C ASP A 91 -10.79 15.67 -23.43
N PHE A 92 -10.47 15.48 -22.14
CA PHE A 92 -11.44 15.63 -21.07
C PHE A 92 -11.90 17.10 -20.90
N ILE A 93 -13.13 17.39 -21.33
CA ILE A 93 -13.67 18.75 -21.38
C ILE A 93 -14.16 19.32 -20.04
N ARG A 94 -14.42 18.48 -19.02
CA ARG A 94 -15.02 18.93 -17.75
C ARG A 94 -13.98 19.39 -16.74
N ILE A 95 -13.13 20.33 -17.14
CA ILE A 95 -11.98 20.80 -16.35
C ILE A 95 -12.39 21.34 -14.98
N SER A 96 -13.52 22.05 -14.89
CA SER A 96 -14.04 22.55 -13.61
C SER A 96 -14.40 21.42 -12.63
N LEU A 97 -15.00 20.34 -13.14
CA LEU A 97 -15.30 19.17 -12.31
C LEU A 97 -14.02 18.47 -11.85
N LEU A 98 -13.02 18.36 -12.75
CA LEU A 98 -11.72 17.78 -12.41
C LEU A 98 -11.02 18.57 -11.31
N ALA A 99 -11.08 19.90 -11.37
CA ALA A 99 -10.53 20.78 -10.35
C ALA A 99 -11.19 20.56 -8.98
N VAL A 100 -12.53 20.55 -8.94
CA VAL A 100 -13.28 20.29 -7.70
C VAL A 100 -12.95 18.90 -7.13
N LEU A 101 -12.95 17.86 -7.96
CA LEU A 101 -12.60 16.50 -7.50
C LEU A 101 -11.18 16.43 -6.94
N LYS A 102 -10.21 17.08 -7.61
CA LYS A 102 -8.83 17.16 -7.12
C LYS A 102 -8.77 17.85 -5.76
N GLU A 103 -9.44 18.99 -5.60
CA GLU A 103 -9.45 19.75 -4.35
C GLU A 103 -10.05 18.95 -3.20
N GLU A 104 -11.20 18.32 -3.43
CA GLU A 104 -11.87 17.47 -2.42
C GLU A 104 -11.02 16.25 -2.03
N ILE A 105 -10.38 15.59 -3.00
CA ILE A 105 -9.48 14.45 -2.72
C ILE A 105 -8.28 14.91 -1.88
N LEU A 106 -7.65 16.02 -2.24
CA LEU A 106 -6.48 16.54 -1.51
C LEU A 106 -6.86 17.02 -0.11
N ALA A 107 -8.06 17.58 0.07
CA ALA A 107 -8.56 18.01 1.38
C ALA A 107 -8.86 16.82 2.33
N ALA A 108 -9.18 15.65 1.77
CA ALA A 108 -9.46 14.42 2.52
C ALA A 108 -8.20 13.65 2.96
N VAL A 109 -7.00 14.07 2.54
CA VAL A 109 -5.73 13.39 2.80
C VAL A 109 -4.86 14.22 3.77
N PRO A 110 -4.17 13.60 4.74
CA PRO A 110 -3.24 14.31 5.63
C PRO A 110 -2.20 15.13 4.87
N LYS A 111 -1.90 16.34 5.37
CA LYS A 111 -1.03 17.32 4.69
C LYS A 111 0.39 16.78 4.44
N GLU A 112 0.85 15.90 5.32
CA GLU A 112 2.17 15.28 5.27
C GLU A 112 2.32 14.34 4.06
N MET A 113 1.21 13.83 3.52
CA MET A 113 1.17 12.93 2.36
C MET A 113 1.08 13.69 1.02
N LEU A 114 0.94 15.02 1.04
CA LEU A 114 0.83 15.84 -0.17
C LEU A 114 2.19 16.14 -0.83
N SER A 115 3.30 15.85 -0.14
CA SER A 115 4.65 16.04 -0.65
C SER A 115 5.58 14.90 -0.21
N LEU A 116 6.56 14.58 -1.06
CA LEU A 116 7.54 13.55 -0.77
C LEU A 116 8.50 14.03 0.34
N GLN A 117 8.56 13.28 1.42
CA GLN A 117 9.43 13.57 2.56
C GLN A 117 10.85 13.05 2.30
N SER A 118 11.86 13.67 2.94
CA SER A 118 13.29 13.34 2.73
C SER A 118 13.65 11.88 3.03
N ALA A 119 12.85 11.19 3.84
CA ALA A 119 13.05 9.79 4.22
C ALA A 119 12.29 8.79 3.33
N GLN A 120 11.55 9.27 2.33
CA GLN A 120 10.72 8.45 1.43
C GLN A 120 11.39 8.26 0.07
N TYR A 121 11.09 7.14 -0.59
CA TYR A 121 11.52 6.80 -1.94
C TYR A 121 10.31 6.38 -2.77
N LEU A 122 10.15 6.99 -3.94
CA LEU A 122 9.04 6.71 -4.83
C LEU A 122 9.25 5.39 -5.59
N LEU A 123 8.26 4.50 -5.50
CA LEU A 123 8.24 3.17 -6.12
C LEU A 123 8.03 3.19 -7.64
#